data_AF-A0A7C7N8C5-F1
#
_entry.id   AF-A0A7C7N8C5-F1
#
_cell.length_a   1.000
_cell.length_b   1.000
_cell.length_c   1.000
_cell.angle_alpha   90.00
_cell.angle_beta   90.00
_cell.angle_gamma   90.00
#
_symmetry.space_group_name_H-M   'P 1'
#
loop_
_entity.id
_entity.type
_entity.pdbx_description
1 polymer ?
#
loop_
_entity_poly.entity_id
_entity_poly.type
_entity_poly.pdbx_seq_one_letter_code
_entity_poly.pdbx_strand_id
1 'polypeptide(L)'
;MKILRTPDEQFENIKGYPFEPHYTTIKTHDDSDLRIHHIDEGPKDGPILLAMHGQPVWSYLYSKMIPHLVAGGIRVIAPDLPGYGKSDKPASREDYSYQRQVDWMTQWL
;
A
#
# COMPACT_ATOMS: atom_id res chain seq x y z
N MET A 1 -4.80 17.16 8.85
CA MET A 1 -3.33 17.08 8.78
C MET A 1 -2.92 17.40 7.35
N LYS A 2 -1.72 17.90 7.11
CA LYS A 2 -1.28 18.15 5.73
C LYS A 2 -0.87 16.82 5.11
N ILE A 3 -1.49 16.46 3.98
CA ILE A 3 -1.17 15.25 3.23
C ILE A 3 -0.37 15.62 1.98
N LEU A 4 0.71 14.89 1.74
CA LEU A 4 1.48 14.93 0.50
C LEU A 4 1.20 13.67 -0.31
N ARG A 5 1.19 13.81 -1.62
CA ARG A 5 1.06 12.71 -2.58
C ARG A 5 2.22 12.77 -3.56
N THR A 6 2.91 11.65 -3.71
CA THR A 6 3.97 11.54 -4.71
C THR A 6 3.33 11.58 -6.11
N PRO A 7 3.83 12.40 -7.03
CA PRO A 7 3.34 12.42 -8.42
C PRO A 7 3.46 11.04 -9.07
N ASP A 8 2.47 10.64 -9.86
CA ASP A 8 2.41 9.29 -10.46
C ASP A 8 3.59 9.01 -11.41
N GLU A 9 4.13 10.05 -12.06
CA GLU A 9 5.35 9.99 -12.91
C GLU A 9 6.56 9.41 -12.18
N GLN A 10 6.64 9.54 -10.85
CA GLN A 10 7.74 8.99 -10.05
C GLN A 10 7.68 7.45 -9.95
N PHE A 11 6.57 6.85 -10.40
CA PHE A 11 6.37 5.41 -10.44
C PHE A 11 6.32 4.84 -11.86
N GLU A 12 6.58 5.66 -12.88
CA GLU A 12 6.69 5.17 -14.25
C GLU A 12 7.94 4.32 -14.44
N ASN A 13 7.82 3.27 -15.26
CA ASN A 13 8.94 2.42 -15.69
C ASN A 13 9.77 1.79 -14.55
N ILE A 14 9.17 1.51 -13.40
CA ILE A 14 9.84 0.79 -12.32
C ILE A 14 10.13 -0.65 -12.76
N LYS A 15 11.41 -1.00 -12.80
CA LYS A 15 11.88 -2.32 -13.23
C LYS A 15 11.24 -3.44 -12.39
N GLY A 16 10.54 -4.35 -13.07
CA GLY A 16 9.96 -5.54 -12.43
C GLY A 16 8.75 -5.24 -11.54
N TYR A 17 8.07 -4.11 -11.74
CA TYR A 17 6.87 -3.74 -11.01
C TYR A 17 5.71 -3.45 -11.99
N PRO A 18 5.17 -4.49 -12.66
CA PRO A 18 4.12 -4.32 -13.68
C PRO A 18 2.70 -4.33 -13.08
N PHE A 19 2.53 -3.92 -11.82
CA PHE A 19 1.27 -4.08 -11.10
C PHE A 19 0.37 -2.86 -11.25
N GLU A 20 -0.89 -3.11 -11.56
CA GLU A 20 -1.92 -2.07 -11.60
C GLU A 20 -2.17 -1.53 -10.18
N PRO A 21 -2.25 -0.19 -10.01
CA PRO A 21 -2.45 0.38 -8.69
C PRO A 21 -3.93 0.37 -8.29
N HIS A 22 -4.23 -0.17 -7.12
CA HIS A 22 -5.55 -0.04 -6.49
C HIS A 22 -5.48 0.94 -5.33
N TYR A 23 -6.55 1.71 -5.10
CA TYR A 23 -6.59 2.73 -4.07
C TYR A 23 -7.88 2.68 -3.24
N THR A 24 -7.73 2.86 -1.93
CA THR A 24 -8.84 3.08 -0.99
C THR A 24 -8.61 4.39 -0.26
N THR A 25 -9.64 5.22 -0.13
CA THR A 25 -9.56 6.44 0.69
C THR A 25 -10.21 6.19 2.04
N ILE A 26 -9.47 6.46 3.12
CA ILE A 26 -9.94 6.38 4.50
C ILE A 26 -10.00 7.78 5.13
N LYS A 27 -10.65 7.88 6.30
CA LYS A 27 -10.67 9.11 7.11
C LYS A 27 -9.66 9.03 8.24
N THR A 28 -8.85 10.08 8.39
CA THR A 28 -7.96 10.22 9.54
C THR A 28 -8.73 10.68 10.78
N HIS A 29 -8.06 10.65 11.94
CA HIS A 29 -8.60 11.16 13.21
C HIS A 29 -9.02 12.64 13.22
N ASP A 30 -8.62 13.40 12.20
CA ASP A 30 -8.99 14.80 12.00
C ASP A 30 -9.79 15.01 10.69
N ASP A 31 -10.48 13.97 10.24
CA ASP A 31 -11.36 13.93 9.06
C ASP A 31 -10.70 14.25 7.70
N SER A 32 -9.37 14.27 7.66
CA SER A 32 -8.62 14.39 6.40
C SER A 32 -8.76 13.09 5.59
N ASP A 33 -8.80 13.23 4.26
CA ASP A 33 -8.72 12.07 3.36
C ASP A 33 -7.28 11.57 3.26
N LEU A 34 -7.10 10.25 3.40
CA LEU A 34 -5.82 9.57 3.23
C LEU A 34 -6.00 8.40 2.26
N ARG A 35 -5.35 8.47 1.10
CA ARG A 35 -5.40 7.43 0.06
C ARG A 35 -4.32 6.39 0.30
N ILE A 36 -4.74 5.13 0.45
CA ILE A 36 -3.88 3.96 0.60
C ILE A 36 -3.84 3.20 -0.73
N HIS A 37 -2.64 2.99 -1.24
CA HIS A 37 -2.38 2.13 -2.39
C HIS A 37 -2.26 0.66 -1.96
N HIS A 38 -2.68 -0.27 -2.83
CA HIS A 38 -2.30 -1.66 -2.75
C HIS A 38 -2.20 -2.32 -4.12
N ILE A 39 -1.39 -3.40 -4.19
CA ILE A 39 -1.44 -4.40 -5.26
C ILE A 39 -2.52 -5.43 -4.93
N ASP A 40 -3.23 -5.93 -5.93
CA ASP A 40 -4.19 -7.03 -5.82
C ASP A 40 -4.05 -7.97 -7.03
N GLU A 41 -3.29 -9.06 -6.86
CA GLU A 41 -2.91 -9.95 -7.97
C GLU A 41 -3.30 -11.40 -7.69
N GLY A 42 -3.59 -12.15 -8.76
CA GLY A 42 -3.94 -13.57 -8.70
C GLY A 42 -5.45 -13.88 -8.71
N PRO A 43 -5.84 -15.15 -8.51
CA PRO A 43 -7.23 -15.59 -8.64
C PRO A 43 -8.12 -14.95 -7.57
N LYS A 44 -9.26 -14.35 -7.96
CA LYS A 44 -10.16 -13.64 -7.02
C LYS A 44 -10.69 -14.53 -5.89
N ASP A 45 -10.83 -15.82 -6.16
CA ASP A 45 -11.31 -16.89 -5.28
C ASP A 45 -10.18 -17.76 -4.68
N GLY A 46 -8.91 -17.43 -4.94
CA GLY A 46 -7.75 -18.11 -4.37
C GLY A 46 -7.53 -17.76 -2.88
N PRO A 47 -6.75 -18.58 -2.14
CA PRO A 47 -6.32 -18.24 -0.79
C PRO A 47 -5.58 -16.89 -0.80
N ILE A 48 -5.89 -16.04 0.19
CA ILE A 48 -5.34 -14.69 0.27
C ILE A 48 -4.05 -14.69 1.11
N LEU A 49 -3.02 -14.06 0.58
CA LEU A 49 -1.82 -13.66 1.30
C LEU A 49 -1.78 -12.12 1.39
N LEU A 50 -1.85 -11.60 2.61
CA LEU A 50 -1.65 -10.18 2.89
C LEU A 50 -0.15 -9.91 3.15
N ALA A 51 0.51 -9.22 2.22
CA ALA A 51 1.94 -8.93 2.27
C ALA A 51 2.19 -7.51 2.83
N MET A 52 2.33 -7.40 4.15
CA MET A 52 2.58 -6.11 4.82
C MET A 52 4.07 -5.79 4.90
N HIS A 53 4.49 -4.70 4.26
CA HIS A 53 5.87 -4.23 4.35
C HIS A 53 6.17 -3.50 5.68
N GLY A 54 7.45 -3.30 5.98
CA GLY A 54 7.95 -2.47 7.09
C GLY A 54 8.70 -1.22 6.61
N GLN A 55 9.58 -0.68 7.45
CA GLN A 55 10.33 0.55 7.16
C GLN A 55 11.73 0.27 6.56
N PRO A 56 12.25 1.06 5.59
CA PRO A 56 11.63 2.16 4.85
C PRO A 56 11.24 1.75 3.41
N VAL A 57 10.68 0.56 3.24
CA VAL A 57 10.33 -0.02 1.93
C VAL A 57 8.83 0.11 1.68
N TRP A 58 8.37 -0.41 0.53
CA TRP A 58 6.96 -0.40 0.12
C TRP A 58 6.65 -1.69 -0.64
N SER A 59 5.43 -1.85 -1.18
CA SER A 59 4.98 -3.07 -1.87
C SER A 59 5.92 -3.58 -2.98
N TYR A 60 6.77 -2.72 -3.54
CA TYR A 60 7.87 -3.11 -4.44
C TYR A 60 8.77 -4.23 -3.87
N LEU A 61 8.92 -4.31 -2.53
CA LEU A 61 9.64 -5.39 -1.85
C LEU A 61 9.16 -6.78 -2.30
N TYR A 62 7.86 -6.92 -2.54
CA TYR A 62 7.23 -8.19 -2.88
C TYR A 62 7.19 -8.49 -4.38
N SER A 63 7.65 -7.57 -5.23
CA SER A 63 7.56 -7.67 -6.70
C SER A 63 8.08 -8.98 -7.28
N LYS A 64 9.16 -9.53 -6.70
CA LYS A 64 9.73 -10.81 -7.13
C LYS A 64 8.99 -12.03 -6.57
N MET A 65 8.26 -11.88 -5.46
CA MET A 65 7.51 -12.96 -4.82
C MET A 65 6.13 -13.15 -5.46
N ILE A 66 5.47 -12.05 -5.80
CA ILE A 66 4.10 -12.05 -6.32
C ILE A 66 3.92 -13.01 -7.51
N PRO A 67 4.76 -13.01 -8.56
CA PRO A 67 4.58 -13.92 -9.70
C PRO A 67 4.60 -15.40 -9.31
N HIS A 68 5.43 -15.79 -8.34
CA HIS A 68 5.51 -17.19 -7.87
C HIS A 68 4.29 -17.58 -7.04
N LEU A 69 3.80 -16.67 -6.19
CA LEU A 69 2.60 -16.90 -5.38
C LEU A 69 1.36 -17.00 -6.26
N VAL A 70 1.22 -16.08 -7.22
CA VAL A 70 0.12 -16.07 -8.20
C VAL A 70 0.12 -17.34 -9.05
N ALA A 71 1.29 -17.79 -9.53
CA ALA A 71 1.41 -19.06 -10.27
C ALA A 71 1.02 -20.28 -9.41
N GLY A 72 1.15 -20.18 -8.08
CA GLY A 72 0.68 -21.17 -7.11
C GLY A 72 -0.82 -21.07 -6.78
N GLY A 73 -1.57 -20.17 -7.42
CA GLY A 73 -3.00 -19.95 -7.18
C GLY A 73 -3.33 -19.07 -5.97
N ILE A 74 -2.35 -18.40 -5.37
CA ILE A 74 -2.54 -17.51 -4.22
C ILE A 74 -2.86 -16.10 -4.72
N ARG A 75 -3.90 -15.48 -4.15
CA ARG A 75 -4.19 -14.05 -4.32
C ARG A 75 -3.30 -13.25 -3.38
N VAL A 76 -2.54 -12.30 -3.91
CA VAL A 76 -1.63 -11.47 -3.11
C VAL A 76 -2.17 -10.05 -3.04
N ILE A 77 -2.41 -9.59 -1.81
CA ILE A 77 -2.76 -8.19 -1.52
C ILE A 77 -1.56 -7.56 -0.81
N ALA A 78 -0.99 -6.50 -1.38
CA ALA A 78 0.19 -5.82 -0.82
C ALA A 78 -0.04 -4.31 -0.70
N PRO A 79 -0.51 -3.81 0.46
CA PRO A 79 -0.72 -2.39 0.67
C PRO A 79 0.60 -1.64 0.90
N ASP A 80 0.61 -0.36 0.53
CA ASP A 80 1.62 0.59 0.98
C ASP A 80 1.12 1.29 2.25
N LEU A 81 1.83 1.16 3.37
CA LEU A 81 1.53 1.87 4.60
C LEU A 81 1.54 3.40 4.33
N PRO A 82 0.64 4.18 4.95
CA PRO A 82 0.72 5.63 4.89
C PRO A 82 2.11 6.17 5.25
N GLY A 83 2.61 7.09 4.45
CA GLY A 83 4.00 7.58 4.51
C GLY A 83 4.96 6.90 3.52
N TYR A 84 4.57 5.78 2.90
CA TYR A 84 5.42 4.99 2.02
C TYR A 84 4.80 4.78 0.63
N GLY A 85 5.64 4.31 -0.30
CA GLY A 85 5.21 3.88 -1.63
C GLY A 85 4.31 4.88 -2.36
N LYS A 86 3.24 4.37 -2.96
CA LYS A 86 2.22 5.15 -3.68
C LYS A 86 1.09 5.67 -2.78
N SER A 87 1.10 5.31 -1.49
CA SER A 87 0.17 5.86 -0.50
C SER A 87 0.47 7.32 -0.21
N ASP A 88 -0.57 8.00 0.27
CA ASP A 88 -0.47 9.35 0.81
C ASP A 88 0.46 9.40 2.03
N LYS A 89 1.05 10.58 2.24
CA LYS A 89 2.11 10.80 3.22
C LYS A 89 1.76 12.00 4.08
N PRO A 90 1.34 11.80 5.34
CA PRO A 90 1.29 12.89 6.32
C PRO A 90 2.61 13.66 6.36
N ALA A 91 2.52 15.00 6.33
CA ALA A 91 3.67 15.86 6.12
C ALA A 91 4.53 16.06 7.38
N SER A 92 3.95 15.87 8.58
CA SER A 92 4.66 16.03 9.85
C SER A 92 5.03 14.69 10.45
N ARG A 93 6.16 14.60 11.16
CA ARG A 93 6.56 13.37 11.87
C ARG A 93 5.57 13.02 12.97
N GLU A 94 5.02 14.04 13.61
CA GLU A 94 4.04 13.98 14.70
C GLU A 94 2.69 13.46 14.22
N ASP A 95 2.45 13.43 12.90
CA ASP A 95 1.26 12.80 12.31
C ASP A 95 1.35 11.27 12.34
N TYR A 96 2.54 10.70 12.50
CA TYR A 96 2.75 9.26 12.59
C TYR A 96 2.82 8.79 14.04
N SER A 97 2.01 7.80 14.38
CA SER A 97 2.14 7.03 15.62
C SER A 97 1.87 5.56 15.32
N TYR A 98 2.28 4.68 16.23
CA TYR A 98 1.97 3.25 16.10
C TYR A 98 0.45 3.05 15.98
N GLN A 99 -0.32 3.67 16.88
CA GLN A 99 -1.77 3.54 16.89
C GLN A 99 -2.40 4.01 15.57
N ARG A 100 -1.97 5.15 15.03
CA ARG A 100 -2.49 5.65 13.76
C ARG A 100 -2.19 4.71 12.60
N GLN A 101 -1.00 4.10 12.55
CA GLN A 101 -0.71 3.08 11.53
C GLN A 101 -1.64 1.87 11.63
N VAL A 102 -1.94 1.40 12.84
CA VAL A 102 -2.93 0.33 13.06
C VAL A 102 -4.31 0.78 12.59
N ASP A 103 -4.79 1.94 13.05
CA ASP A 103 -6.12 2.46 12.73
C ASP A 103 -6.30 2.64 11.21
N TRP A 104 -5.29 3.17 10.52
CA TRP A 104 -5.33 3.35 9.07
C TRP A 104 -5.41 2.04 8.32
N MET A 105 -4.62 1.04 8.73
CA MET A 105 -4.66 -0.28 8.09
C MET A 105 -5.92 -1.07 8.44
N THR A 106 -6.49 -0.86 9.63
CA THR A 106 -7.79 -1.43 10.01
C THR A 106 -8.95 -0.82 9.21
N GLN A 107 -8.92 0.48 8.93
CA GLN A 107 -9.93 1.12 8.07
C GLN A 107 -9.79 0.75 6.59
N TRP A 108 -8.60 0.37 6.14
CA TRP A 108 -8.35 -0.05 4.77
C TRP A 108 -8.81 -1.48 4.47
N LEU A 109 -8.67 -2.39 5.45
CA LEU A 109 -9.14 -3.79 5.40
C LEU A 109 -10.65 -3.88 5.15
#